data_AF-A0A7C3D2C0-F1
#
_entry.id   AF-A0A7C3D2C0-F1
#
_cell.length_a   1.000
_cell.length_b   1.000
_cell.length_c   1.000
_cell.angle_alpha   90.00
_cell.angle_beta   90.00
_cell.angle_gamma   90.00
#
_symmetry.space_group_name_H-M   'P 1'
#
loop_
_entity.id
_entity.type
_entity.pdbx_description
1 polymer ?
#
loop_
_entity_poly.entity_id
_entity_poly.type
_entity_poly.pdbx_seq_one_letter_code
_entity_poly.pdbx_strand_id
1 'polypeptide(L)'
;AERLLRTAIRHTAAPDQQIAYAVEGDDLLLASKQATALALVLGELFNNALLHGLVGRRRGRVEVHIHRGEAEVRLIVRDDGIGLPPDFDWERHERLGLRIVRTLVRRELNGAVAFQSDGGAKVTITWPLPASTEEVS
;
A
#
# COMPACT_ATOMS: atom_id res chain seq x y z
N ALA A 1 -11.96 -5.65 -4.69
CA ALA A 1 -11.03 -4.55 -4.37
C ALA A 1 -11.08 -3.42 -5.40
N GLU A 2 -10.95 -3.71 -6.70
CA GLU A 2 -10.87 -2.70 -7.77
C GLU A 2 -12.04 -1.69 -7.82
N ARG A 3 -13.29 -2.14 -7.60
CA ARG A 3 -14.46 -1.23 -7.52
C ARG A 3 -14.37 -0.23 -6.36
N LEU A 4 -13.86 -0.64 -5.21
CA LEU A 4 -13.71 0.23 -4.04
C LEU A 4 -12.61 1.26 -4.29
N LEU A 5 -11.51 0.85 -4.90
CA LEU A 5 -10.41 1.72 -5.28
C LEU A 5 -10.87 2.82 -6.26
N ARG A 6 -11.62 2.44 -7.31
CA ARG A 6 -12.19 3.41 -8.28
C ARG A 6 -13.16 4.41 -7.63
N THR A 7 -13.95 3.97 -6.66
CA THR A 7 -14.90 4.86 -5.96
C THR A 7 -14.17 5.83 -5.02
N ALA A 8 -13.14 5.37 -4.31
CA ALA A 8 -12.32 6.21 -3.45
C ALA A 8 -11.55 7.27 -4.27
N ILE A 9 -10.90 6.87 -5.37
CA ILE A 9 -10.16 7.80 -6.24
C ILE A 9 -11.05 8.94 -6.74
N ARG A 10 -12.30 8.65 -7.15
CA ARG A 10 -13.24 9.67 -7.64
C ARG A 10 -13.68 10.70 -6.60
N HIS A 11 -13.68 10.34 -5.31
CA HIS A 11 -14.10 11.27 -4.25
C HIS A 11 -12.93 12.07 -3.68
N THR A 12 -11.72 11.52 -3.74
CA THR A 12 -10.52 12.14 -3.16
C THR A 12 -9.75 12.99 -4.17
N ALA A 13 -9.72 12.59 -5.44
CA ALA A 13 -9.03 13.34 -6.48
C ALA A 13 -9.79 14.63 -6.86
N ALA A 14 -9.07 15.69 -7.20
CA ALA A 14 -9.69 16.90 -7.73
C ALA A 14 -10.41 16.59 -9.06
N PRO A 15 -11.50 17.32 -9.42
CA PRO A 15 -12.33 17.01 -10.60
C PRO A 15 -11.57 16.94 -11.94
N ASP A 16 -10.43 17.62 -12.06
CA ASP A 16 -9.59 17.64 -13.26
C ASP A 16 -8.30 16.82 -13.13
N GLN A 17 -8.12 16.10 -12.01
CA GLN A 17 -6.94 15.32 -11.73
C GLN A 17 -7.06 13.92 -12.38
N GLN A 18 -6.11 13.61 -13.26
CA GLN A 18 -6.04 12.33 -13.96
C GLN A 18 -5.03 11.41 -13.27
N ILE A 19 -5.54 10.42 -12.55
CA ILE A 19 -4.71 9.45 -11.84
C ILE A 19 -4.70 8.13 -12.59
N ALA A 20 -3.52 7.75 -13.09
CA ALA A 20 -3.27 6.41 -13.59
C ALA A 20 -2.92 5.49 -12.41
N TYR A 21 -3.32 4.22 -12.50
CA TYR A 21 -2.86 3.22 -11.55
C TYR A 21 -2.57 1.90 -12.26
N ALA A 22 -1.60 1.17 -11.73
CA ALA A 22 -1.21 -0.14 -12.21
C ALA A 22 -1.03 -1.10 -11.03
N VAL A 23 -1.38 -2.36 -11.23
CA VAL A 23 -1.11 -3.45 -10.28
C VAL A 23 -0.42 -4.55 -11.06
N GLU A 24 0.77 -4.91 -10.65
CA GLU A 24 1.63 -5.87 -11.34
C GLU A 24 2.26 -6.83 -10.33
N GLY A 25 2.58 -8.04 -10.78
CA GLY A 25 3.31 -9.02 -9.99
C GLY A 25 2.55 -10.31 -9.73
N ASP A 26 2.95 -11.00 -8.66
CA ASP A 26 2.53 -12.38 -8.38
C ASP A 26 1.11 -12.46 -7.77
N ASP A 27 0.40 -13.53 -8.09
CA ASP A 27 -0.85 -13.87 -7.42
C ASP A 27 -0.60 -14.27 -5.95
N LEU A 28 -1.47 -13.79 -5.07
CA LEU A 28 -1.42 -14.08 -3.63
C LEU A 28 -2.66 -14.83 -3.18
N LEU A 29 -2.43 -16.01 -2.57
CA LEU A 29 -3.45 -16.71 -1.81
C LEU A 29 -3.38 -16.24 -0.35
N LEU A 30 -4.41 -15.53 0.10
CA LEU A 30 -4.50 -14.95 1.43
C LEU A 30 -5.73 -15.48 2.15
N ALA A 31 -5.61 -15.70 3.46
CA ALA A 31 -6.78 -15.93 4.30
C ALA A 31 -7.70 -14.69 4.26
N SER A 32 -9.02 -14.88 4.41
CA SER A 32 -10.01 -13.79 4.34
C SER A 32 -9.66 -12.57 5.22
N LYS A 33 -9.15 -12.83 6.43
CA LYS A 33 -8.70 -11.80 7.37
C LYS A 33 -7.52 -10.98 6.84
N GLN A 34 -6.52 -11.66 6.25
CA GLN A 34 -5.35 -11.03 5.62
C GLN A 34 -5.74 -10.24 4.36
N ALA A 35 -6.63 -10.80 3.53
CA ALA A 35 -7.14 -10.11 2.34
C ALA A 35 -7.87 -8.81 2.70
N THR A 36 -8.70 -8.85 3.75
CA THR A 36 -9.41 -7.66 4.26
C THR A 36 -8.43 -6.62 4.79
N ALA A 37 -7.45 -7.06 5.60
CA ALA A 37 -6.42 -6.18 6.13
C ALA A 37 -5.63 -5.50 5.01
N LEU A 38 -5.22 -6.26 3.99
CA LEU A 38 -4.46 -5.73 2.87
C LEU A 38 -5.27 -4.74 2.03
N ALA A 39 -6.57 -5.00 1.81
CA ALA A 39 -7.44 -4.07 1.09
C ALA A 39 -7.55 -2.71 1.79
N LEU A 40 -7.68 -2.71 3.12
CA LEU A 40 -7.70 -1.47 3.92
C LEU A 40 -6.35 -0.75 3.88
N VAL A 41 -5.25 -1.49 4.04
CA VAL A 41 -3.90 -0.92 3.95
C VAL A 41 -3.67 -0.27 2.59
N LEU A 42 -3.99 -0.96 1.49
CA LEU A 42 -3.88 -0.40 0.14
C LEU A 42 -4.75 0.86 -0.02
N GLY A 43 -5.97 0.85 0.50
CA GLY A 43 -6.86 2.02 0.48
C GLY A 43 -6.24 3.24 1.15
N GLU A 44 -5.65 3.07 2.34
CA GLU A 44 -4.98 4.14 3.07
C GLU A 44 -3.73 4.64 2.34
N LEU A 45 -2.93 3.74 1.76
CA LEU A 45 -1.74 4.12 1.00
C LEU A 45 -2.10 4.87 -0.28
N PHE A 46 -3.13 4.44 -1.00
CA PHE A 46 -3.67 5.19 -2.13
C PHE A 46 -4.18 6.57 -1.71
N ASN A 47 -4.91 6.66 -0.59
CA ASN A 47 -5.41 7.93 -0.09
C ASN A 47 -4.25 8.89 0.26
N ASN A 48 -3.19 8.39 0.88
CA ASN A 48 -1.98 9.16 1.15
C ASN A 48 -1.31 9.65 -0.14
N ALA A 49 -1.22 8.80 -1.17
CA ALA A 49 -0.68 9.22 -2.47
C ALA A 49 -1.51 10.35 -3.07
N LEU A 50 -2.85 10.27 -3.04
CA LEU A 50 -3.73 11.31 -3.59
C LEU A 50 -3.67 12.63 -2.80
N LEU A 51 -3.81 12.56 -1.47
CA LEU A 51 -3.92 13.73 -0.60
C LEU A 51 -2.58 14.41 -0.32
N HIS A 52 -1.47 13.67 -0.40
CA HIS A 52 -0.16 14.16 0.02
C HIS A 52 0.89 14.04 -1.09
N GLY A 53 1.01 12.88 -1.76
CA GLY A 53 2.01 12.69 -2.81
C GLY A 53 1.71 13.50 -4.08
N LEU A 54 0.47 13.45 -4.56
CA LEU A 54 0.04 14.00 -5.84
C LEU A 54 -0.65 15.37 -5.70
N VAL A 55 -0.54 16.00 -4.53
CA VAL A 55 -1.13 17.31 -4.26
C VAL A 55 -0.62 18.36 -5.26
N GLY A 56 -1.54 19.15 -5.80
CA GLY A 56 -1.23 20.18 -6.79
C GLY A 56 -0.85 19.67 -8.19
N ARG A 57 -0.85 18.35 -8.42
CA ARG A 57 -0.56 17.77 -9.75
C ARG A 57 -1.85 17.47 -10.50
N ARG A 58 -1.92 17.87 -11.77
CA ARG A 58 -3.06 17.50 -12.67
C ARG A 58 -2.99 16.06 -13.17
N ARG A 59 -1.79 15.47 -13.16
CA ARG A 59 -1.54 14.08 -13.55
C ARG A 59 -0.63 13.41 -12.53
N GLY A 60 -0.89 12.14 -12.28
CA GLY A 60 -0.03 11.31 -11.43
C GLY A 60 -0.30 9.84 -11.65
N ARG A 61 0.58 9.03 -11.07
CA ARG A 61 0.56 7.58 -11.17
C ARG A 61 0.76 6.97 -9.79
N VAL A 62 -0.01 5.92 -9.50
CA VAL A 62 0.21 5.07 -8.33
C VAL A 62 0.36 3.62 -8.79
N GLU A 63 1.45 2.97 -8.44
CA GLU A 63 1.80 1.62 -8.85
C GLU A 63 1.84 0.69 -7.64
N VAL A 64 1.30 -0.51 -7.81
CA VAL A 64 1.38 -1.59 -6.83
C VAL A 64 2.16 -2.73 -7.45
N HIS A 65 3.29 -3.10 -6.86
CA HIS A 65 4.06 -4.27 -7.26
C HIS A 65 4.03 -5.33 -6.18
N ILE A 66 3.73 -6.56 -6.57
CA ILE A 66 3.63 -7.71 -5.68
C ILE A 66 4.72 -8.70 -6.07
N HIS A 67 5.57 -9.05 -5.11
CA HIS A 67 6.55 -10.10 -5.29
C HIS A 67 6.40 -11.16 -4.22
N ARG A 68 6.16 -12.40 -4.64
CA ARG A 68 6.10 -13.57 -3.78
C ARG A 68 7.43 -14.31 -3.87
N GLY A 69 8.24 -14.17 -2.83
CA GLY A 69 9.44 -14.99 -2.66
C GLY A 69 9.12 -16.36 -2.07
N GLU A 70 10.15 -17.12 -1.71
CA GLU A 70 9.99 -18.43 -1.07
C GLU A 70 9.53 -18.32 0.40
N ALA A 71 10.07 -17.33 1.14
CA ALA A 71 9.83 -17.18 2.58
C ALA A 71 8.93 -16.00 2.93
N GLU A 72 8.86 -14.98 2.07
CA GLU A 72 8.11 -13.76 2.33
C GLU A 72 7.42 -13.23 1.08
N VAL A 73 6.37 -12.45 1.29
CA VAL A 73 5.77 -11.59 0.30
C VAL A 73 6.29 -10.18 0.51
N ARG A 74 6.56 -9.49 -0.60
CA ARG A 74 6.87 -8.07 -0.65
C ARG A 74 5.86 -7.35 -1.52
N LEU A 75 5.15 -6.39 -0.93
CA LEU A 75 4.24 -5.50 -1.64
C LEU A 75 4.80 -4.09 -1.61
N ILE A 76 4.88 -3.45 -2.77
CA ILE A 76 5.38 -2.09 -2.94
C ILE A 76 4.25 -1.23 -3.47
N VAL A 77 3.96 -0.12 -2.80
CA VAL A 77 3.10 0.95 -3.32
C VAL A 77 3.97 2.17 -3.58
N ARG A 78 3.98 2.68 -4.81
CA ARG A 78 4.76 3.84 -5.21
C ARG A 78 3.87 4.87 -5.90
N ASP A 79 4.02 6.14 -5.56
CA ASP A 79 3.52 7.25 -6.36
C ASP A 79 4.67 8.01 -7.05
N ASP A 80 4.34 8.81 -8.08
CA ASP A 80 5.26 9.70 -8.80
C ASP A 80 5.17 11.17 -8.33
N GLY A 81 4.77 11.34 -7.07
CA GLY A 81 4.46 12.61 -6.46
C GLY A 81 5.66 13.38 -5.92
N ILE A 82 5.38 14.28 -4.99
CA ILE A 82 6.39 15.14 -4.34
C ILE A 82 7.27 14.39 -3.31
N GLY A 83 6.91 13.15 -3.00
CA GLY A 83 7.61 12.32 -2.02
C GLY A 83 7.19 12.59 -0.58
N LEU A 84 7.99 12.05 0.34
CA LEU A 84 7.79 12.22 1.79
C LEU A 84 8.46 13.52 2.27
N PRO A 85 7.89 14.21 3.27
CA PRO A 85 8.52 15.38 3.86
C PRO A 85 9.86 15.00 4.54
N PRO A 86 10.82 15.94 4.65
CA PRO A 86 12.16 15.66 5.17
C PRO A 86 12.16 15.11 6.62
N ASP A 87 11.20 15.54 7.45
CA ASP A 87 11.04 15.10 8.84
C ASP A 87 10.00 13.98 9.00
N PHE A 88 9.75 13.20 7.94
CA PHE A 88 8.77 12.11 7.98
C PHE A 88 9.24 10.96 8.87
N ASP A 89 8.71 10.90 10.09
CA ASP A 89 8.87 9.77 11.00
C ASP A 89 7.57 8.95 11.11
N TRP A 90 7.43 7.92 10.29
CA TRP A 90 6.22 7.09 10.26
C TRP A 90 5.91 6.41 11.61
N GLU A 91 6.91 6.17 12.46
CA GLU A 91 6.71 5.55 13.77
C GLU A 91 6.04 6.53 14.75
N ARG A 92 6.38 7.81 14.64
CA ARG A 92 5.78 8.87 15.48
C ARG A 92 4.54 9.52 14.89
N HIS A 93 4.22 9.25 13.62
CA HIS A 93 3.04 9.85 12.99
C HIS A 93 1.73 9.35 13.62
N GLU A 94 0.92 10.29 14.10
CA GLU A 94 -0.35 10.04 14.79
C GLU A 94 -1.58 9.98 13.87
N ARG A 95 -1.40 10.26 12.57
CA ARG A 95 -2.51 10.25 11.59
C ARG A 95 -3.18 8.89 11.56
N LEU A 96 -4.52 8.90 11.61
CA LEU A 96 -5.34 7.69 11.71
C LEU A 96 -4.99 6.65 10.63
N GLY A 97 -4.83 7.08 9.37
CA GLY A 97 -4.51 6.17 8.26
C GLY A 97 -3.22 5.38 8.48
N LEU A 98 -2.14 6.03 8.93
CA LEU A 98 -0.87 5.35 9.22
C LEU A 98 -0.95 4.46 10.48
N ARG A 99 -1.84 4.79 11.43
CA ARG A 99 -2.15 3.88 12.56
C ARG A 99 -2.89 2.62 12.09
N ILE A 100 -3.81 2.75 11.15
CA ILE A 100 -4.53 1.62 10.54
C ILE A 100 -3.52 0.73 9.80
N VAL A 101 -2.70 1.31 8.92
CA VAL A 101 -1.67 0.57 8.17
C VAL A 101 -0.76 -0.21 9.12
N ARG A 102 -0.21 0.47 10.12
CA ARG A 102 0.66 -0.14 11.14
C ARG A 102 -0.01 -1.30 11.88
N THR A 103 -1.24 -1.09 12.33
CA THR A 103 -1.96 -2.10 13.13
C THR A 103 -2.26 -3.33 12.31
N LEU A 104 -2.79 -3.14 11.09
CA LEU A 104 -3.19 -4.24 10.23
C LEU A 104 -1.98 -5.02 9.71
N VAL A 105 -0.91 -4.35 9.29
CA VAL A 105 0.31 -5.05 8.85
C VAL A 105 0.92 -5.86 10.00
N ARG A 106 1.06 -5.27 11.19
CA ARG A 106 1.67 -5.97 12.32
C ARG A 106 0.78 -7.10 12.86
N ARG A 107 -0.53 -6.89 12.98
CA ARG A 107 -1.42 -7.86 13.64
C ARG A 107 -1.97 -8.92 12.72
N GLU A 108 -2.25 -8.58 11.47
CA GLU A 108 -2.95 -9.48 10.55
C GLU A 108 -1.99 -10.14 9.56
N LEU A 109 -0.91 -9.47 9.20
CA LEU A 109 0.11 -10.02 8.31
C LEU A 109 1.35 -10.51 9.07
N ASN A 110 1.54 -10.12 10.33
CA ASN A 110 2.81 -10.29 11.05
C ASN A 110 4.00 -9.71 10.25
N GLY A 111 3.77 -8.54 9.65
CA GLY A 111 4.69 -7.93 8.70
C GLY A 111 5.40 -6.67 9.21
N ALA A 112 6.27 -6.15 8.35
CA ALA A 112 6.99 -4.90 8.51
C ALA A 112 6.60 -3.89 7.41
N VAL A 113 6.83 -2.61 7.69
CA VAL A 113 6.61 -1.51 6.75
C VAL A 113 7.85 -0.63 6.69
N ALA A 114 8.29 -0.28 5.49
CA ALA A 114 9.37 0.66 5.24
C ALA A 114 8.90 1.78 4.30
N PHE A 115 9.37 2.99 4.55
CA PHE A 115 9.05 4.18 3.75
C PHE A 115 10.34 4.74 3.12
N GLN A 116 10.24 5.14 1.86
CA GLN A 116 11.33 5.73 1.10
C GLN A 116 10.78 6.91 0.28
N SER A 117 11.59 7.96 0.13
CA SER A 117 11.29 9.09 -0.76
C SER A 117 12.27 9.02 -1.93
N ASP A 118 11.78 8.64 -3.10
CA ASP A 118 12.57 8.48 -4.33
C ASP A 118 11.65 8.77 -5.52
N GLY A 119 11.78 9.96 -6.12
CA GLY A 119 10.92 10.38 -7.24
C GLY A 119 9.41 10.28 -6.95
N GLY A 120 9.03 10.44 -5.68
CA GLY A 120 7.71 10.15 -5.14
C GLY A 120 7.80 9.34 -3.84
N ALA A 121 6.67 8.99 -3.23
CA ALA A 121 6.68 8.17 -2.02
C ALA A 121 6.62 6.68 -2.39
N LYS A 122 7.47 5.87 -1.75
CA LYS A 122 7.50 4.42 -1.88
C LYS A 122 7.31 3.78 -0.52
N VAL A 123 6.29 2.93 -0.41
CA VAL A 123 5.98 2.15 0.79
C VAL A 123 6.18 0.68 0.46
N THR A 124 7.02 0.01 1.25
CA THR A 124 7.27 -1.43 1.12
C THR A 124 6.69 -2.14 2.34
N ILE A 125 5.84 -3.13 2.11
CA ILE A 125 5.27 -4.01 3.12
C ILE A 125 5.84 -5.39 2.89
N THR A 126 6.40 -6.00 3.92
CA THR A 126 6.88 -7.39 3.87
C THR A 126 6.21 -8.22 4.94
N TRP A 127 5.86 -9.46 4.61
CA TRP A 127 5.32 -10.40 5.60
C TRP A 127 5.68 -11.85 5.23
N PRO A 128 5.83 -12.74 6.23
CA PRO A 128 6.19 -14.13 5.96
C PRO A 128 5.07 -14.86 5.22
N LEU A 129 5.44 -15.75 4.31
CA LEU A 129 4.52 -16.76 3.81
C LEU A 129 4.34 -17.82 4.91
N PRO A 130 3.12 -18.35 5.11
CA PRO A 130 2.96 -19.53 5.93
C PRO A 130 3.85 -20.62 5.32
N ALA A 131 4.65 -21.28 6.16
CA ALA A 131 5.37 -22.47 5.73
C ALA A 131 4.35 -23.40 5.07
N SER A 132 4.65 -23.89 3.87
CA SER A 132 3.87 -24.93 3.23
C SER A 132 3.73 -26.05 4.26
N THR A 133 2.55 -26.20 4.86
CA THR A 133 2.28 -27.36 5.70
C THR A 133 2.46 -28.55 4.77
N GLU A 134 3.55 -29.31 4.94
CA GLU A 134 3.65 -30.63 4.35
C GLU A 134 2.33 -31.34 4.68
N GLU A 135 1.56 -31.69 3.64
CA GLU A 135 0.40 -32.54 3.79
C GLU A 135 0.91 -33.83 4.45
N VAL A 136 0.64 -33.98 5.75
CA VAL A 136 0.86 -35.24 6.44
C VAL A 136 -0.16 -36.20 5.86
N SER A 137 0.32 -37.04 4.94
CA SER A 137 -0.37 -38.21 4.40
C SER A 137 -0.76 -39.18 5.51
#